data_AF-A0A1W4WIH0-F1
#
_entry.id   AF-A0A1W4WIH0-F1
#
_cell.length_a   1.000
_cell.length_b   1.000
_cell.length_c   1.000
_cell.angle_alpha   90.00
_cell.angle_beta   90.00
_cell.angle_gamma   90.00
#
_symmetry.space_group_name_H-M   'P 1'
#
loop_
_entity.id
_entity.type
_entity.pdbx_description
1 polymer ?
#
loop_
_entity_poly.entity_id
_entity_poly.type
_entity_poly.pdbx_seq_one_letter_code
_entity_poly.pdbx_strand_id
1 'polypeptide(L)'
;MLLIIVDAYSKWLEVRVTKSTTSAATSRILDNLFATFGAPVILVSDNAPQFTSAEFKNFLMMSGVKYHKLTAPYHPSTNGQAERCVQTVKDALRAMSTTESTLQSNIN
;
A
#
# COMPACT_ATOMS: atom_id res chain seq x y z
N MET A 1 12.11 1.50 -2.01
CA MET A 1 10.79 1.20 -2.63
C MET A 1 9.69 1.84 -1.78
N LEU A 2 8.51 2.08 -2.35
CA LEU A 2 7.37 2.67 -1.63
C LEU A 2 6.20 1.68 -1.60
N LEU A 3 5.58 1.54 -0.42
CA LEU A 3 4.24 0.99 -0.28
C LEU A 3 3.28 2.17 -0.21
N ILE A 4 2.32 2.20 -1.13
CA ILE A 4 1.34 3.29 -1.26
C ILE A 4 -0.02 2.72 -0.95
N ILE A 5 -0.72 3.35 -0.02
CA ILE A 5 -2.02 2.92 0.47
C ILE A 5 -2.96 4.12 0.38
N VAL A 6 -4.15 3.89 -0.16
CA VAL A 6 -5.14 4.94 -0.35
C VAL A 6 -6.44 4.49 0.29
N ASP A 7 -6.98 5.31 1.19
CA ASP A 7 -8.33 5.09 1.68
C ASP A 7 -9.34 5.42 0.58
N ALA A 8 -10.17 4.46 0.22
CA ALA A 8 -11.09 4.58 -0.89
C ALA A 8 -12.21 5.60 -0.65
N TYR A 9 -12.52 5.95 0.60
CA TYR A 9 -13.57 6.91 0.94
C TYR A 9 -13.04 8.34 1.00
N SER A 10 -12.15 8.62 1.95
CA SER A 10 -11.59 9.95 2.24
C SER A 10 -10.53 10.40 1.22
N LYS A 11 -10.01 9.45 0.41
CA LYS A 11 -8.84 9.66 -0.47
C LYS A 11 -7.56 9.97 0.29
N TRP A 12 -7.51 9.67 1.59
CA TRP A 12 -6.31 9.76 2.40
C TRP A 12 -5.20 8.87 1.82
N LEU A 13 -4.00 9.44 1.69
CA LEU A 13 -2.85 8.80 1.07
C LEU A 13 -1.78 8.54 2.13
N GLU A 14 -1.45 7.28 2.35
CA GLU A 14 -0.33 6.84 3.17
C GLU A 14 0.80 6.33 2.29
N VAL A 15 2.01 6.83 2.52
CA VAL A 15 3.22 6.41 1.80
C VAL A 15 4.24 5.91 2.82
N ARG A 16 4.68 4.66 2.65
CA ARG A 16 5.67 4.04 3.54
C ARG A 16 6.88 3.58 2.75
N VAL A 17 8.06 4.02 3.15
CA VAL A 17 9.31 3.56 2.56
C VAL A 17 9.61 2.15 3.07
N THR A 18 9.95 1.25 2.15
CA THR A 18 10.39 -0.10 2.47
C THR A 18 11.61 -0.48 1.64
N LYS A 19 12.47 -1.30 2.25
CA LYS A 19 13.64 -1.91 1.63
C LYS A 19 13.36 -3.33 1.12
N SER A 20 12.19 -3.90 1.44
CA SER A 20 11.80 -5.27 1.09
C SER A 20 10.38 -5.33 0.50
N THR A 21 10.20 -6.16 -0.52
CA THR A 21 8.90 -6.54 -1.11
C THR A 21 8.28 -7.76 -0.44
N THR A 22 8.88 -8.36 0.59
CA THR A 22 8.36 -9.61 1.16
C THR A 22 6.99 -9.40 1.82
N SER A 23 6.20 -10.48 1.85
CA SER A 23 4.90 -10.51 2.53
C SER A 23 5.03 -10.09 3.99
N ALA A 24 5.99 -10.67 4.73
CA ALA A 24 6.28 -10.32 6.12
C ALA A 24 6.55 -8.81 6.32
N ALA A 25 7.38 -8.21 5.47
CA ALA A 25 7.70 -6.77 5.56
C ALA A 25 6.47 -5.92 5.29
N THR A 26 5.66 -6.30 4.30
CA THR A 26 4.42 -5.62 3.93
C THR A 26 3.38 -5.73 5.03
N SER A 27 3.16 -6.93 5.59
CA SER A 27 2.25 -7.18 6.71
C SER A 27 2.62 -6.36 7.93
N ARG A 28 3.91 -6.27 8.29
CA ARG A 28 4.36 -5.44 9.41
C ARG A 28 4.01 -3.97 9.23
N ILE A 29 4.16 -3.43 8.01
CA ILE A 29 3.79 -2.04 7.74
C ILE A 29 2.28 -1.84 7.87
N LEU A 30 1.49 -2.77 7.31
CA LEU A 30 0.03 -2.73 7.40
C LEU A 30 -0.48 -2.90 8.82
N ASP A 31 0.15 -3.73 9.65
CA ASP A 31 -0.22 -3.93 11.05
C ASP A 31 -0.13 -2.62 11.85
N ASN A 32 0.96 -1.86 11.64
CA ASN A 32 1.10 -0.53 12.25
C ASN A 32 0.01 0.45 11.77
N LEU A 33 -0.37 0.38 10.49
CA LEU A 33 -1.43 1.21 9.95
C LEU A 33 -2.81 0.81 10.48
N PHE A 34 -3.09 -0.49 10.59
CA PHE A 34 -4.34 -0.99 11.16
C PHE A 34 -4.45 -0.67 12.65
N ALA A 35 -3.35 -0.68 13.38
CA ALA A 35 -3.31 -0.22 14.77
C ALA A 35 -3.61 1.29 14.90
N THR A 36 -3.23 2.09 13.89
CA THR A 36 -3.42 3.55 13.90
C THR A 36 -4.83 3.96 13.46
N PHE A 37 -5.34 3.35 12.38
CA PHE A 37 -6.58 3.78 11.72
C PHE A 37 -7.74 2.77 11.84
N GLY A 38 -7.47 1.59 12.38
CA GLY A 38 -8.37 0.45 12.31
C GLY A 38 -8.13 -0.41 11.06
N ALA A 39 -8.46 -1.70 11.16
CA ALA A 39 -8.41 -2.60 10.01
C ALA A 39 -9.56 -2.32 9.04
N PRO A 40 -9.31 -2.28 7.72
CA PRO A 40 -10.35 -2.06 6.74
C PRO A 40 -11.24 -3.30 6.60
N VAL A 41 -12.50 -3.09 6.24
CA VAL A 41 -13.42 -4.19 5.90
C VAL A 41 -13.00 -4.87 4.58
N ILE A 42 -12.54 -4.07 3.63
CA ILE A 42 -12.11 -4.53 2.30
C ILE A 42 -10.71 -3.99 2.02
N LEU A 43 -9.77 -4.88 1.73
CA LEU A 43 -8.46 -4.53 1.19
C LEU A 43 -8.43 -4.90 -0.30
N VAL A 44 -8.00 -3.95 -1.14
CA VAL A 44 -7.82 -4.16 -2.58
C VAL A 44 -6.34 -4.05 -2.92
N SER A 45 -5.77 -5.04 -3.59
CA SER A 45 -4.37 -5.03 -4.04
C SER A 45 -4.23 -5.60 -5.45
N ASP A 46 -3.08 -5.40 -6.06
CA ASP A 46 -2.72 -6.14 -7.28
C ASP A 46 -2.40 -7.62 -6.97
N ASN A 47 -2.12 -8.38 -8.03
CA ASN A 47 -1.73 -9.80 -7.95
C ASN A 47 -0.23 -9.98 -7.66
N ALA A 48 0.46 -9.00 -7.07
CA ALA A 48 1.86 -9.17 -6.77
C ALA A 48 2.08 -10.27 -5.71
N PRO A 49 3.19 -11.06 -5.80
CA PRO A 49 3.39 -12.25 -4.98
C PRO A 49 3.26 -12.03 -3.47
N GLN A 50 3.65 -10.84 -3.00
CA GLN A 50 3.57 -10.48 -1.58
C GLN A 50 2.14 -10.40 -1.06
N PHE A 51 1.20 -9.97 -1.90
CA PHE A 51 -0.22 -9.89 -1.53
C PHE A 51 -0.95 -11.21 -1.74
N THR A 52 -0.45 -12.10 -2.59
CA THR A 52 -1.12 -13.39 -2.87
C THR A 52 -0.63 -14.54 -1.99
N SER A 53 0.43 -14.34 -1.21
CA SER A 53 1.04 -15.37 -0.37
C SER A 53 0.10 -15.87 0.75
N ALA A 54 0.30 -17.12 1.18
CA ALA A 54 -0.47 -17.71 2.28
C ALA A 54 -0.25 -16.96 3.61
N GLU A 55 0.99 -16.54 3.86
CA GLU A 55 1.36 -15.72 5.02
C GLU A 55 0.55 -14.42 5.07
N PHE A 56 0.46 -13.71 3.94
CA PHE A 56 -0.29 -12.46 3.86
C PHE A 56 -1.79 -12.66 4.08
N LYS A 57 -2.36 -13.72 3.50
CA LYS A 57 -3.78 -14.06 3.70
C LYS A 57 -4.09 -14.36 5.16
N ASN A 58 -3.22 -15.10 5.84
CA ASN A 58 -3.36 -15.40 7.27
C ASN A 58 -3.28 -14.12 8.11
N PHE A 59 -2.33 -13.24 7.81
CA PHE A 59 -2.22 -11.94 8.44
C PHE A 59 -3.53 -11.14 8.31
N LEU A 60 -4.08 -11.00 7.10
CA LEU A 60 -5.33 -10.25 6.90
C LEU A 60 -6.51 -10.83 7.68
N MET A 61 -6.64 -12.16 7.74
CA MET A 61 -7.66 -12.81 8.57
C MET A 61 -7.47 -12.49 10.05
N MET A 62 -6.25 -12.57 10.57
CA MET A 62 -5.95 -12.27 11.97
C MET A 62 -6.17 -10.81 12.32
N SER A 63 -5.90 -9.89 11.39
CA SER A 63 -6.14 -8.46 11.56
C SER A 63 -7.62 -8.06 11.40
N GLY A 64 -8.52 -9.00 11.09
CA GLY A 64 -9.96 -8.73 10.98
C GLY A 64 -10.41 -8.14 9.65
N VAL A 65 -9.57 -8.19 8.60
CA VAL A 65 -9.97 -7.79 7.25
C VAL A 65 -10.92 -8.83 6.67
N LYS A 66 -12.16 -8.44 6.37
CA LYS A 66 -13.20 -9.38 5.94
C LYS A 66 -13.03 -9.84 4.50
N TYR A 67 -12.59 -8.93 3.62
CA TYR A 67 -12.46 -9.23 2.19
C TYR A 67 -11.13 -8.72 1.65
N HIS A 68 -10.33 -9.62 1.11
CA HIS A 68 -9.18 -9.27 0.29
C HIS A 68 -9.55 -9.48 -1.19
N LYS A 69 -9.60 -8.39 -1.95
CA LYS A 69 -9.92 -8.40 -3.39
C LYS A 69 -8.65 -8.14 -4.18
N LEU A 70 -8.33 -9.05 -5.09
CA LEU A 70 -7.25 -8.86 -6.03
C LEU A 70 -7.81 -8.17 -7.29
N THR A 71 -7.15 -7.12 -7.75
CA THR A 71 -7.53 -6.48 -9.01
C THR A 71 -7.29 -7.46 -10.15
N ALA A 72 -8.27 -7.65 -11.03
CA ALA A 72 -8.06 -8.45 -12.22
C ALA A 72 -6.94 -7.81 -13.06
N PRO A 73 -6.01 -8.60 -13.62
CA PRO A 73 -5.20 -8.10 -14.71
C PRO A 73 -6.19 -7.63 -15.78
N TYR A 74 -6.09 -6.40 -16.26
CA TYR A 74 -6.99 -5.78 -17.25
C TYR A 74 -8.30 -5.12 -16.75
N HIS A 75 -8.50 -4.87 -15.45
CA HIS A 75 -9.54 -3.93 -14.96
C HIS A 75 -8.94 -2.59 -14.44
N PRO A 76 -8.48 -1.70 -15.35
CA PRO A 76 -7.81 -0.45 -15.00
C PRO A 76 -8.74 0.57 -14.29
N SER A 77 -10.06 0.43 -14.40
CA SER A 77 -11.01 1.36 -13.75
C SER A 77 -10.95 1.32 -12.22
N THR A 78 -10.69 0.15 -11.63
CA THR A 78 -10.63 -0.02 -10.17
C THR A 78 -9.27 0.37 -9.60
N ASN A 79 -8.20 0.19 -10.37
CA ASN A 79 -6.83 0.55 -9.97
C ASN A 79 -6.41 1.97 -10.39
N GLY A 80 -7.15 2.61 -11.29
CA GLY A 80 -6.79 3.93 -11.84
C GLY A 80 -6.73 5.05 -10.81
N GLN A 81 -7.33 4.87 -9.62
CA GLN A 81 -7.11 5.78 -8.49
C GLN A 81 -5.76 5.54 -7.82
N ALA A 82 -5.41 4.28 -7.53
CA ALA A 82 -4.11 3.94 -6.97
C ALA A 82 -2.99 4.34 -7.93
N GLU A 83 -3.14 4.11 -9.24
CA GLU A 83 -2.19 4.55 -10.27
C GLU A 83 -2.00 6.06 -10.29
N ARG A 84 -3.09 6.84 -10.20
CA ARG A 84 -3.02 8.30 -10.09
C ARG A 84 -2.30 8.74 -8.82
N CYS A 85 -2.60 8.13 -7.68
CA CYS A 85 -1.90 8.44 -6.42
C CYS A 85 -0.40 8.10 -6.50
N VAL A 86 -0.04 6.96 -7.11
CA VAL A 86 1.37 6.60 -7.38
C VAL A 86 2.05 7.68 -8.22
N GLN A 87 1.39 8.18 -9.26
CA GLN A 87 1.92 9.23 -10.11
C GLN A 87 2.11 10.54 -9.34
N THR A 88 1.10 10.97 -8.57
CA THR A 88 1.18 12.16 -7.72
C THR A 88 2.36 12.10 -6.74
N VAL A 89 2.57 10.95 -6.08
CA VAL A 89 3.71 10.76 -5.17
C VAL A 89 5.04 10.88 -5.90
N LYS A 90 5.17 10.24 -7.07
CA LYS A 90 6.40 10.30 -7.86
C LYS A 90 6.72 11.73 -8.31
N ASP A 91 5.72 12.48 -8.75
CA ASP A 91 5.91 13.85 -9.22
C ASP A 91 6.25 14.81 -8.08
N ALA A 92 5.65 14.64 -6.90
CA ALA A 92 6.03 15.37 -5.70
C ALA A 92 7.48 15.10 -5.29
N LEU A 93 7.90 13.83 -5.27
CA LEU A 93 9.28 13.45 -4.92
C LEU A 93 10.30 14.03 -5.92
N ARG A 94 9.96 14.08 -7.21
CA ARG A 94 10.78 14.71 -8.25
C ARG A 94 10.89 16.21 -8.06
N ALA A 95 9.78 16.90 -7.78
CA ALA A 95 9.79 18.33 -7.52
C ALA A 95 10.66 18.70 -6.31
N MET A 96 10.70 17.83 -5.29
CA MET A 96 11.57 17.99 -4.11
C MET A 96 13.04 17.60 -4.36
N SER A 97 13.42 17.20 -5.58
CA SER A 97 14.75 16.68 -5.89
C SER A 97 15.21 15.55 -4.95
N THR A 98 14.27 14.68 -4.58
CA THR A 98 14.49 13.65 -3.56
C THR A 98 15.53 12.63 -4.03
N THR A 99 16.52 12.38 -3.19
CA THR A 99 17.55 11.34 -3.33
C THR A 99 17.25 10.15 -2.43
N GLU A 100 17.95 9.02 -2.62
CA GLU A 100 17.81 7.86 -1.73
C GLU A 100 18.07 8.19 -0.25
N SER A 101 19.01 9.11 0.02
CA SER A 101 19.34 9.55 1.38
C SER A 101 18.26 10.45 2.00
N THR A 102 17.44 11.13 1.18
CA THR A 102 16.39 12.06 1.63
C THR A 102 14.98 11.49 1.51
N LEU A 103 14.83 10.28 0.95
CA LEU A 103 13.52 9.67 0.72
C LEU A 103 12.70 9.49 1.99
N GLN A 104 13.33 9.02 3.08
CA GLN A 104 12.63 8.81 4.35
C GLN A 104 12.24 10.13 5.02
N SER A 105 13.09 11.17 4.91
CA SER A 105 12.83 12.48 5.51
C SER A 105 11.78 13.29 4.74
N ASN A 106 11.62 13.04 3.44
CA ASN A 106 10.67 13.78 2.60
C ASN A 106 9.25 13.17 2.62
N ILE A 107 9.08 11.98 3.21
CA ILE A 107 7.81 11.25 3.27
C ILE A 107 7.17 11.33 4.67
N ASN A 108 7.96 11.64 5.70
CA ASN A 108 7.51 11.85 7.09
C ASN A 108 7.47 13.35 7.43
#